data_AF-A0A972GM37-F1
#
_entry.id   AF-A0A972GM37-F1
#
_cell.length_a   1.000
_cell.length_b   1.000
_cell.length_c   1.000
_cell.angle_alpha   90.00
_cell.angle_beta   90.00
_cell.angle_gamma   90.00
#
_symmetry.space_group_name_H-M   'P 1'
#
loop_
_entity.id
_entity.type
_entity.pdbx_description
1 polymer ?
#
loop_
_entity_poly.entity_id
_entity_poly.type
_entity_poly.pdbx_seq_one_letter_code
_entity_poly.pdbx_strand_id
1 'polypeptide(L)'
;MRSLITRFVIGCIVCVFIVGGITPKTTAAAPAPALPSASLMNVQQMCSSSPVPTGWVVTYANSWAASQCGPFVLYTITPLSGSTMQICSATPVPAGWVVTYANSWAASQCGPFVLYTITPLSGSTMQICSATPVPAGWVVTYANSWAASQCGPFVLYTINRL
;
A
#
# COMPACT_ATOMS: atom_id res chain seq x y z
N MET A 1 -64.80 -20.16 28.39
CA MET A 1 -66.08 -19.51 28.76
C MET A 1 -65.78 -18.13 29.34
N ARG A 2 -66.53 -17.10 28.91
CA ARG A 2 -66.42 -15.63 29.21
C ARG A 2 -65.34 -14.92 28.37
N SER A 3 -65.59 -14.35 27.19
CA SER A 3 -66.56 -13.31 26.74
C SER A 3 -66.31 -11.92 27.34
N LEU A 4 -65.78 -10.99 26.54
CA LEU A 4 -66.40 -9.66 26.34
C LEU A 4 -65.89 -8.99 25.05
N ILE A 5 -66.79 -8.89 24.08
CA ILE A 5 -66.74 -8.04 22.88
C ILE A 5 -67.64 -6.81 23.14
N THR A 6 -67.48 -5.75 22.33
CA THR A 6 -68.36 -4.56 22.12
C THR A 6 -68.04 -3.37 23.05
N ARG A 7 -67.76 -2.13 22.61
CA ARG A 7 -68.40 -1.26 21.59
C ARG A 7 -67.38 -0.20 21.10
N PHE A 8 -67.09 -0.08 19.80
CA PHE A 8 -67.72 0.87 18.85
C PHE A 8 -68.10 2.24 19.47
N VAL A 9 -67.18 3.20 19.39
CA VAL A 9 -67.51 4.63 19.31
C VAL A 9 -66.81 5.20 18.08
N ILE A 10 -67.65 5.50 17.09
CA ILE A 10 -67.40 6.26 15.87
C ILE A 10 -67.14 7.72 16.26
N GLY A 11 -66.18 8.39 15.62
CA GLY A 11 -66.14 9.85 15.62
C GLY A 11 -64.87 10.49 15.06
N CYS A 12 -65.00 11.12 13.88
CA CYS A 12 -64.18 12.21 13.33
C CYS A 12 -62.66 11.98 13.17
N ILE A 13 -62.16 11.72 11.96
CA ILE A 13 -61.79 12.76 10.98
C ILE A 13 -61.00 13.90 11.64
N VAL A 14 -59.68 13.71 11.74
CA VAL A 14 -58.70 14.72 11.29
C VAL A 14 -57.53 13.95 10.68
N CYS A 15 -57.49 13.91 9.34
CA CYS A 15 -56.28 13.60 8.59
C CYS A 15 -55.26 14.71 8.84
N VAL A 16 -54.36 14.53 9.81
CA VAL A 16 -53.13 15.31 9.86
C VAL A 16 -52.10 14.57 9.00
N PHE A 17 -52.00 15.00 7.75
CA PHE A 17 -50.88 14.68 6.87
C PHE A 17 -49.61 15.28 7.48
N ILE A 18 -48.87 14.48 8.26
CA ILE A 18 -47.48 14.82 8.59
C ILE A 18 -46.65 14.41 7.38
N VAL A 19 -46.27 15.42 6.58
CA VAL A 19 -45.25 15.34 5.54
C VAL A 19 -43.91 15.06 6.22
N GLY A 20 -43.63 13.78 6.49
CA GLY A 20 -42.34 13.30 6.95
C GLY A 20 -41.41 13.13 5.76
N GLY A 21 -40.60 14.15 5.47
CA GLY A 21 -39.54 14.08 4.47
C GLY A 21 -38.53 12.99 4.81
N ILE A 22 -38.48 11.93 4.00
CA ILE A 22 -37.40 10.95 4.01
C ILE A 22 -36.19 11.55 3.29
N THR A 23 -35.34 12.26 4.03
CA THR A 23 -34.00 12.61 3.53
C THR A 23 -33.14 11.35 3.45
N PRO A 24 -32.41 11.11 2.35
CA PRO A 24 -31.45 10.02 2.30
C PRO A 24 -30.32 10.32 3.28
N LYS A 25 -30.12 9.42 4.25
CA LYS A 25 -28.97 9.40 5.16
C LYS A 25 -27.72 9.12 4.33
N THR A 26 -27.07 10.17 3.86
CA THR A 26 -25.69 10.11 3.38
C THR A 26 -24.82 9.60 4.53
N THR A 27 -24.32 8.38 4.42
CA THR A 27 -23.22 7.90 5.25
C THR A 27 -21.99 8.71 4.89
N ALA A 28 -21.77 9.80 5.63
CA ALA A 28 -20.50 10.50 5.61
C ALA A 28 -19.40 9.49 5.97
N ALA A 29 -18.46 9.28 5.05
CA ALA A 29 -17.25 8.52 5.33
C ALA A 29 -16.56 9.16 6.54
N ALA A 30 -16.32 8.35 7.58
CA ALA A 30 -15.62 8.80 8.76
C ALA A 30 -14.27 9.40 8.36
N PRO A 31 -13.84 10.53 8.95
CA PRO A 31 -12.50 11.06 8.72
C PRO A 31 -11.48 9.98 9.10
N ALA A 32 -10.58 9.64 8.18
CA ALA A 32 -9.46 8.77 8.49
C ALA A 32 -8.72 9.33 9.73
N PRO A 33 -8.39 8.49 10.74
CA PRO A 33 -7.68 8.97 11.91
C PRO A 33 -6.37 9.64 11.47
N ALA A 34 -6.22 10.91 11.84
CA ALA A 34 -5.00 11.66 11.60
C ALA A 34 -3.84 10.93 12.29
N LEU A 35 -2.87 10.48 11.50
CA LEU A 35 -1.65 9.86 11.99
C LEU A 35 -0.91 10.85 12.92
N PRO A 36 -0.35 10.38 14.05
CA PRO A 36 0.45 11.24 14.92
C PRO A 36 1.64 11.81 14.14
N SER A 37 1.82 13.13 14.22
CA SER A 37 2.89 13.88 13.57
C SER A 37 4.26 13.33 14.00
N ALA A 38 4.92 12.59 13.11
CA ALA A 38 6.29 12.14 13.32
C ALA A 38 7.24 13.34 13.22
N SER A 39 7.98 13.56 14.31
CA SER A 39 9.01 14.57 14.48
C SER A 39 10.14 14.41 13.45
N LEU A 40 10.54 15.51 12.79
CA LEU A 40 11.87 15.89 12.23
C LEU A 40 12.81 14.83 11.61
N MET A 41 12.32 13.62 11.34
CA MET A 41 12.94 12.63 10.47
C MET A 41 11.87 12.22 9.47
N ASN A 42 12.24 12.15 8.20
CA ASN A 42 11.35 11.92 7.07
C ASN A 42 10.93 10.43 6.99
N VAL A 43 10.46 9.88 8.11
CA VAL A 43 10.16 8.47 8.32
C VAL A 43 8.83 8.40 9.07
N GLN A 44 7.86 7.66 8.54
CA GLN A 44 6.57 7.47 9.18
C GLN A 44 6.24 5.99 9.31
N GLN A 45 5.39 5.66 10.28
CA GLN A 45 4.88 4.30 10.45
C GLN A 45 3.39 4.25 10.14
N MET A 46 2.96 3.19 9.47
CA MET A 46 1.56 2.93 9.14
C MET A 46 1.27 1.43 9.11
N CYS A 47 -0.01 1.06 9.11
CA CYS A 47 -0.40 -0.34 8.91
C CYS A 47 -0.63 -0.63 7.43
N SER A 48 -0.39 -1.88 7.01
CA SER A 48 -0.57 -2.33 5.62
C SER A 48 -2.02 -2.26 5.12
N SER A 49 -2.98 -1.98 5.99
CA SER A 49 -4.37 -1.72 5.65
C SER A 49 -4.59 -0.33 5.03
N SER A 50 -3.64 0.59 5.19
CA SER A 50 -3.70 1.94 4.64
C SER A 50 -2.87 2.05 3.36
N PRO A 51 -3.33 2.82 2.35
CA PRO A 51 -2.54 3.09 1.15
C PRO A 51 -1.27 3.86 1.48
N VAL A 52 -0.15 3.45 0.87
CA VAL A 52 1.12 4.20 0.94
C VAL A 52 0.99 5.46 0.08
N PRO A 53 1.29 6.66 0.60
CA PRO A 53 1.21 7.90 -0.17
C PRO A 53 2.11 7.90 -1.40
N THR A 54 1.71 8.63 -2.44
CA THR A 54 2.53 8.82 -3.64
C THR A 54 3.86 9.49 -3.27
N GLY A 55 4.96 8.97 -3.81
CA GLY A 55 6.31 9.46 -3.52
C GLY A 55 6.95 8.87 -2.26
N TRP A 56 6.22 8.00 -1.55
CA TRP A 56 6.73 7.25 -0.41
C TRP A 56 6.91 5.78 -0.75
N VAL A 57 7.88 5.16 -0.09
CA VAL A 57 8.22 3.75 -0.26
C VAL A 57 8.35 3.08 1.10
N VAL A 58 8.04 1.80 1.18
CA VAL A 58 8.21 1.01 2.41
C VAL A 58 9.66 0.56 2.51
N THR A 59 10.36 0.92 3.57
CA THR A 59 11.76 0.54 3.82
C THR A 59 11.91 -0.56 4.87
N TYR A 60 10.84 -0.78 5.64
CA TYR A 60 10.77 -1.81 6.67
C TYR A 60 9.34 -2.34 6.79
N ALA A 61 9.20 -3.64 7.00
CA ALA A 61 7.91 -4.30 7.19
C ALA A 61 8.00 -5.33 8.34
N ASN A 62 7.23 -5.10 9.40
CA ASN A 62 7.20 -5.93 10.61
C ASN A 62 5.86 -6.66 10.76
N SER A 63 5.89 -7.97 10.57
CA SER A 63 4.72 -8.85 10.68
C SER A 63 4.38 -9.23 12.12
N TRP A 64 5.26 -8.95 13.09
CA TRP A 64 5.08 -9.31 14.50
C TRP A 64 4.59 -8.12 15.35
N ALA A 65 4.18 -7.03 14.72
CA ALA A 65 3.70 -5.81 15.37
C ALA A 65 2.17 -5.83 15.61
N ALA A 66 1.65 -6.96 16.10
CA ALA A 66 0.20 -7.14 16.28
C ALA A 66 -0.41 -6.15 17.29
N SER A 67 0.37 -5.68 18.26
CA SER A 67 -0.06 -4.63 19.21
C SER A 67 -0.30 -3.27 18.55
N GLN A 68 0.29 -3.02 17.38
CA GLN A 68 0.19 -1.72 16.67
C GLN A 68 -0.80 -1.79 15.51
N CYS A 69 -0.79 -2.91 14.77
CA CYS A 69 -1.55 -3.06 13.52
C CYS A 69 -2.50 -4.26 13.51
N GLY A 70 -2.71 -4.94 14.65
CA GLY A 70 -3.58 -6.12 14.73
C GLY A 70 -3.12 -7.24 13.79
N PRO A 71 -3.96 -7.71 12.86
CA PRO A 71 -3.57 -8.75 11.89
C PRO A 71 -2.72 -8.21 10.73
N PHE A 72 -2.53 -6.88 10.62
CA PHE A 72 -1.82 -6.25 9.51
C PHE A 72 -0.33 -6.06 9.80
N VAL A 73 0.46 -5.92 8.73
CA VAL A 73 1.90 -5.68 8.84
C VAL A 73 2.14 -4.20 9.15
N LEU A 74 3.03 -3.91 10.09
CA LEU A 74 3.48 -2.55 10.35
C LEU A 74 4.54 -2.16 9.30
N TYR A 75 4.27 -1.10 8.55
CA TYR A 75 5.18 -0.53 7.57
C TYR A 75 5.86 0.71 8.12
N THR A 76 7.17 0.78 7.91
CA THR A 76 7.91 2.03 7.98
C THR A 76 8.09 2.55 6.56
N ILE A 77 7.61 3.77 6.31
CA ILE A 77 7.70 4.45 5.03
C ILE A 77 8.69 5.62 5.11
N THR A 78 9.36 5.87 4.00
CA THR A 78 10.20 7.05 3.80
C THR A 78 9.91 7.63 2.42
N PRO A 79 10.06 8.94 2.20
CA PRO A 79 9.91 9.48 0.87
C PRO A 79 11.15 9.17 0.03
N LEU A 80 10.96 9.24 -1.28
CA LEU A 80 12.03 9.05 -2.24
C LEU A 80 13.13 10.10 -2.09
N SER A 81 14.37 9.66 -1.92
CA SER A 81 15.53 10.53 -1.68
C SER A 81 16.37 10.85 -2.93
N GLY A 82 15.89 10.51 -4.14
CA GLY A 82 16.61 10.76 -5.41
C GLY A 82 17.92 9.98 -5.58
N SER A 83 18.32 9.18 -4.58
CA SER A 83 19.52 8.35 -4.56
C SER A 83 19.16 6.88 -4.33
N THR A 84 20.09 5.95 -4.53
CA THR A 84 19.86 4.52 -4.28
C THR A 84 19.30 4.28 -2.87
N MET A 85 18.25 3.47 -2.78
CA MET A 85 17.59 3.14 -1.52
C MET A 85 17.19 1.68 -1.47
N GLN A 86 17.05 1.16 -0.25
CA GLN A 86 16.49 -0.16 -0.01
C GLN A 86 15.02 -0.04 0.35
N ILE A 87 14.17 -0.77 -0.36
CA ILE A 87 12.73 -0.82 -0.16
C ILE A 87 12.27 -2.27 -0.05
N CYS A 88 11.12 -2.50 0.55
CA CYS A 88 10.46 -3.79 0.53
C CYS A 88 9.52 -3.88 -0.67
N SER A 89 9.36 -5.08 -1.22
CA SER A 89 8.42 -5.39 -2.31
C SER A 89 6.93 -5.23 -1.93
N ALA A 90 6.65 -4.66 -0.75
CA ALA A 90 5.32 -4.25 -0.29
C ALA A 90 4.79 -3.03 -1.06
N THR A 91 5.67 -2.22 -1.64
CA THR A 91 5.30 -1.08 -2.49
C THR A 91 5.80 -1.27 -3.92
N PRO A 92 5.04 -0.82 -4.93
CA PRO A 92 5.53 -0.76 -6.30
C PRO A 92 6.80 0.08 -6.41
N VAL A 93 7.70 -0.32 -7.30
CA VAL A 93 8.89 0.47 -7.62
C VAL A 93 8.46 1.74 -8.36
N PRO A 94 8.91 2.94 -7.95
CA PRO A 94 8.51 4.19 -8.58
C PRO A 94 8.95 4.29 -10.05
N ALA A 95 8.22 5.09 -10.83
CA ALA A 95 8.59 5.37 -12.21
C ALA A 95 9.97 6.06 -12.30
N GLY A 96 10.80 5.64 -13.25
CA GLY A 96 12.18 6.15 -13.38
C GLY A 96 13.19 5.50 -12.43
N TRP A 97 12.77 4.48 -11.68
CA TRP A 97 13.63 3.66 -10.83
C TRP A 97 13.63 2.22 -11.30
N VAL A 98 14.72 1.52 -11.00
CA VAL A 98 14.90 0.10 -11.32
C VAL A 98 15.47 -0.64 -10.12
N VAL A 99 15.15 -1.93 -10.03
CA VAL A 99 15.74 -2.80 -9.01
C VAL A 99 17.10 -3.27 -9.50
N THR A 100 18.16 -2.99 -8.75
CA THR A 100 19.54 -3.41 -9.06
C THR A 100 19.99 -4.59 -8.21
N TYR A 101 19.27 -4.86 -7.11
CA TYR A 101 19.51 -5.97 -6.21
C TYR A 101 18.19 -6.45 -5.59
N ALA A 102 18.03 -7.75 -5.41
CA ALA A 102 16.89 -8.35 -4.76
C ALA A 102 17.31 -9.48 -3.81
N ASN A 103 16.88 -9.39 -2.55
CA ASN A 103 17.19 -10.36 -1.51
C ASN A 103 15.91 -10.89 -0.85
N SER A 104 15.62 -12.16 -1.10
CA SER A 104 14.49 -12.90 -0.54
C SER A 104 14.71 -13.37 0.90
N TRP A 105 15.93 -13.27 1.43
CA TRP A 105 16.32 -13.73 2.77
C TRP A 105 16.38 -12.58 3.79
N ALA A 106 15.70 -11.47 3.52
CA ALA A 106 15.71 -10.26 4.34
C ALA A 106 14.48 -10.17 5.26
N ALA A 107 14.06 -11.30 5.85
CA ALA A 107 12.85 -11.35 6.68
C ALA A 107 12.91 -10.46 7.93
N SER A 108 14.11 -10.18 8.45
CA SER A 108 14.31 -9.24 9.56
C SER A 108 14.01 -7.79 9.20
N GLN A 109 14.07 -7.44 7.91
CA GLN A 109 13.83 -6.09 7.41
C GLN A 109 12.46 -5.96 6.74
N CYS A 110 12.12 -6.92 5.88
CA CYS A 110 10.94 -6.86 5.03
C CYS A 110 9.89 -7.94 5.36
N GLY A 111 10.06 -8.71 6.43
CA GLY A 111 9.10 -9.74 6.82
C GLY A 111 8.86 -10.74 5.68
N PRO A 112 7.62 -10.85 5.15
CA PRO A 112 7.30 -11.75 4.02
C PRO A 112 7.69 -11.17 2.65
N PHE A 113 8.09 -9.89 2.59
CA PHE A 113 8.41 -9.20 1.34
C PHE A 113 9.90 -9.34 0.98
N VAL A 114 10.20 -9.21 -0.30
CA VAL A 114 11.58 -9.21 -0.80
C VAL A 114 12.19 -7.83 -0.56
N LEU A 115 13.45 -7.80 -0.12
CA LEU A 115 14.21 -6.56 -0.05
C LEU A 115 14.75 -6.22 -1.44
N TYR A 116 14.38 -5.06 -1.95
CA TYR A 116 14.87 -4.50 -3.20
C TYR A 116 15.79 -3.33 -2.95
N THR A 117 16.95 -3.31 -3.61
CA THR A 117 17.71 -2.08 -3.77
C THR A 117 17.26 -1.43 -5.08
N ILE A 118 16.70 -0.24 -4.97
CA ILE A 118 16.26 0.56 -6.11
C ILE A 118 17.25 1.69 -6.37
N THR A 119 17.50 1.96 -7.65
CA THR A 119 18.40 3.01 -8.12
C THR A 119 17.68 3.81 -9.20
N PRO A 120 17.82 5.15 -9.24
CA PRO A 120 17.27 5.94 -10.33
C PRO A 120 18.00 5.61 -11.63
N LEU A 121 17.27 5.61 -12.74
CA LEU A 121 17.87 5.39 -14.06
C LEU A 121 18.96 6.42 -14.34
N SER A 122 20.17 5.94 -14.64
CA SER A 122 21.32 6.80 -14.91
C SER A 122 22.30 6.17 -15.89
N GLY A 123 23.09 7.01 -16.57
CA GLY A 123 24.10 6.56 -17.53
C GLY A 123 23.54 5.95 -18.82
N SER A 124 24.38 5.16 -19.50
CA SER A 124 24.07 4.49 -20.78
C SER A 124 23.93 2.98 -20.66
N THR A 125 24.45 2.37 -19.59
CA THR A 125 24.41 0.93 -19.34
C THR A 125 24.13 0.70 -17.86
N MET A 126 23.20 -0.19 -17.54
CA MET A 126 22.90 -0.58 -16.15
C MET A 126 22.59 -2.06 -16.05
N GLN A 127 22.80 -2.61 -14.86
CA GLN A 127 22.36 -3.95 -14.51
C GLN A 127 21.13 -3.86 -13.62
N ILE A 128 20.05 -4.52 -14.03
CA ILE A 128 18.76 -4.52 -13.33
C ILE A 128 18.28 -5.95 -13.11
N CYS A 129 17.51 -6.17 -12.06
CA CYS A 129 16.80 -7.42 -11.85
C CYS A 129 15.47 -7.42 -12.60
N SER A 130 15.05 -8.57 -13.10
CA SER A 130 13.77 -8.77 -13.77
C SER A 130 12.54 -8.59 -12.86
N ALA A 131 12.75 -8.15 -11.61
CA ALA A 131 11.71 -7.70 -10.68
C ALA A 131 11.01 -6.41 -11.13
N THR A 132 11.66 -5.61 -11.99
CA THR A 132 11.09 -4.41 -12.61
C THR A 132 11.04 -4.52 -14.12
N PRO A 133 10.00 -3.97 -14.78
CA PRO A 133 9.98 -3.85 -16.23
C PRO A 133 11.19 -3.06 -16.75
N VAL A 134 11.64 -3.41 -17.96
CA VAL A 134 12.66 -2.62 -18.67
C VAL A 134 12.06 -1.25 -19.02
N PRO A 135 12.72 -0.14 -18.64
CA PRO A 135 12.19 1.19 -18.93
C PRO A 135 12.12 1.49 -20.44
N ALA A 136 11.21 2.39 -20.82
CA ALA A 136 11.15 2.88 -22.19
C ALA A 136 12.46 3.56 -22.61
N GLY A 137 12.90 3.33 -23.86
CA GLY A 137 14.19 3.83 -24.36
C GLY A 137 15.40 3.03 -23.88
N TRP A 138 15.19 1.85 -23.30
CA TRP A 138 16.26 0.90 -22.97
C TRP A 138 16.00 -0.45 -23.63
N VAL A 139 17.08 -1.18 -23.90
CA VAL A 139 17.05 -2.54 -24.46
C VAL A 139 17.91 -3.48 -23.63
N VAL A 140 17.45 -4.72 -23.45
CA VAL A 140 18.25 -5.77 -22.81
C VAL A 140 19.31 -6.25 -23.80
N THR A 141 20.57 -6.12 -23.44
CA THR A 141 21.72 -6.58 -24.23
C THR A 141 22.29 -7.90 -23.72
N TYR A 142 22.05 -8.21 -22.44
CA TYR A 142 22.50 -9.44 -21.81
C TYR A 142 21.56 -9.88 -20.70
N ALA A 143 21.43 -11.19 -20.50
CA ALA A 143 20.63 -11.79 -19.44
C ALA A 143 21.40 -12.92 -18.75
N ASN A 144 21.41 -12.91 -17.42
CA ASN A 144 22.05 -13.93 -16.59
C ASN A 144 21.08 -14.46 -15.54
N SER A 145 20.65 -15.71 -15.71
CA SER A 145 19.76 -16.44 -14.79
C SER A 145 20.49 -17.03 -13.57
N TRP A 146 21.82 -16.99 -13.55
CA TRP A 146 22.67 -17.52 -12.48
C TRP A 146 23.18 -16.42 -11.54
N ALA A 147 22.46 -15.31 -11.45
CA ALA A 147 22.79 -14.15 -10.63
C ALA A 147 22.01 -14.14 -9.30
N ALA A 148 21.78 -15.31 -8.69
CA ALA A 148 20.96 -15.43 -7.49
C ALA A 148 21.49 -14.65 -6.28
N SER A 149 22.81 -14.43 -6.21
CA SER A 149 23.43 -13.59 -5.17
C SER A 149 23.10 -12.11 -5.31
N GLN A 150 22.73 -11.65 -6.53
CA GLN A 150 22.39 -10.27 -6.83
C GLN A 150 20.88 -10.05 -6.91
N CYS A 151 20.18 -10.92 -7.65
CA CYS A 151 18.78 -10.75 -7.98
C CYS A 151 17.88 -11.83 -7.35
N GLY A 152 18.40 -12.68 -6.47
CA GLY A 152 17.61 -13.73 -5.83
C GLY A 152 16.92 -14.63 -6.86
N PRO A 153 15.58 -14.71 -6.88
CA PRO A 153 14.85 -15.50 -7.88
C PRO A 153 14.73 -14.82 -9.26
N PHE A 154 15.15 -13.56 -9.40
CA PHE A 154 15.01 -12.79 -10.63
C PHE A 154 16.24 -12.93 -11.54
N VAL A 155 16.03 -12.76 -12.85
CA VAL A 155 17.11 -12.74 -13.84
C VAL A 155 17.81 -11.38 -13.79
N LEU A 156 19.13 -11.39 -13.89
CA LEU A 156 19.91 -10.16 -14.05
C LEU A 156 19.93 -9.77 -15.53
N TYR A 157 19.46 -8.57 -15.85
CA TYR A 157 19.55 -7.97 -17.17
C TYR A 157 20.59 -6.88 -17.20
N THR A 158 21.46 -6.89 -18.21
CA THR A 158 22.19 -5.69 -18.61
C THR A 158 21.34 -4.97 -19.64
N ILE A 159 21.02 -3.71 -19.36
CA ILE A 159 20.26 -2.84 -20.23
C ILE A 159 21.14 -1.71 -20.74
N ASN A 160 20.94 -1.36 -22.01
CA ASN A 160 21.58 -0.23 -22.67
C ASN A 160 20.52 0.77 -23.12
N ARG A 161 20.85 2.05 -23.04
CA ARG A 161 20.00 3.11 -23.58
C ARG A 161 20.00 3.05 -25.11
N LEU A 162 18.81 3.12 -25.70
CA LEU A 162 18.59 3.19 -27.15
C LEU A 162 19.00 4.54 -27.74
#